data_AF-A0A7X3MM87-F1
#
_entry.id   AF-A0A7X3MM87-F1
#
_cell.length_a   1.000
_cell.length_b   1.000
_cell.length_c   1.000
_cell.angle_alpha   90.00
_cell.angle_beta   90.00
_cell.angle_gamma   90.00
#
_symmetry.space_group_name_H-M   'P 1'
#
loop_
_entity.id
_entity.type
_entity.pdbx_description
1 polymer ?
#
loop_
_entity_poly.entity_id
_entity_poly.type
_entity_poly.pdbx_seq_one_letter_code
_entity_poly.pdbx_strand_id
1 'polypeptide(L)'
;MDLFDIFGITEEELKDEKKASAKPKKKEKKEKKEKKQGTNYKLPVSFCAGHLRQIFYDEAAGTWSEDTLKKNIRSTFRELAGIFFKISVMNVEEKEEGIETYIRPEIMYKEFTNEDKLEFPLEVTAGTESLWLDTKMSLDEIRALWVEAHPEYDGCRFQYDEIQKLLIPFMERNAPGGKKYTFPVTVGYLGIQETYGEEDFGVSEVTEAELQQKFASHYPEFSECGFAYIEEQNHLFPVMKSGQEEKDKSIAIPVEVRASGFSLTINPEDIQGKRSATLEEIREVLEGVYPEYTKDRTDMQYDQRHFVVPVLISSRKGLEIRPLNPGWKHEIIEDEYQDKWRVETTPFGVFRCNSSKKDQAAFQLSAHKIPRRILEDVIRIFKKTPALEHALQIFYDNSKDSYILFEPEQCVTRGSVKFKRDLQMEQKYILVMDIHSHGMYSAFFSSVDNEDEKGIRLYMVFGNLDRHTPGYALRVGVAGIFGEVALEDIFEGRSEA
;
A
#
# COMPACT_ATOMS: atom_id res chain seq x y z
N MET A 1 -34.67 38.77 -3.35
CA MET A 1 -33.44 38.93 -4.14
C MET A 1 -33.07 37.55 -4.62
N ASP A 2 -33.05 37.36 -5.94
CA ASP A 2 -32.77 36.10 -6.60
C ASP A 2 -31.25 35.87 -6.65
N LEU A 3 -30.82 34.61 -6.53
CA LEU A 3 -29.43 34.18 -6.35
C LEU A 3 -28.55 34.47 -7.60
N PHE A 4 -29.19 34.77 -8.74
CA PHE A 4 -28.54 34.98 -10.02
C PHE A 4 -28.08 36.43 -10.27
N ASP A 5 -28.60 37.42 -9.53
CA ASP A 5 -28.17 38.81 -9.68
C ASP A 5 -26.80 39.09 -9.02
N ILE A 6 -26.32 38.20 -8.14
CA ILE A 6 -25.03 38.36 -7.45
C ILE A 6 -23.84 38.01 -8.36
N PHE A 7 -24.06 37.23 -9.42
CA PHE A 7 -22.99 36.70 -10.28
C PHE A 7 -22.89 37.34 -11.66
N GLY A 8 -23.70 38.35 -11.98
CA GLY A 8 -23.56 39.13 -13.22
C GLY A 8 -23.84 38.33 -14.51
N ILE A 9 -24.61 37.25 -14.43
CA ILE A 9 -24.97 36.40 -15.56
C ILE A 9 -26.27 36.94 -16.17
N THR A 10 -26.27 37.27 -17.45
CA THR A 10 -27.48 37.76 -18.13
C THR A 10 -28.30 36.60 -18.70
N GLU A 11 -29.63 36.75 -18.77
CA GLU A 11 -30.57 35.72 -19.28
C GLU A 11 -30.30 35.25 -20.73
N GLU A 12 -29.43 35.94 -21.48
CA GLU A 12 -29.01 35.50 -22.82
C GLU A 12 -28.01 34.34 -22.76
N GLU A 13 -27.13 34.27 -21.74
CA GLU A 13 -26.13 33.18 -21.62
C GLU A 13 -26.76 31.83 -21.24
N LEU A 14 -27.90 31.86 -20.54
CA LEU A 14 -28.69 30.66 -20.19
C LEU A 14 -29.44 30.03 -21.38
N LYS A 15 -29.53 30.72 -22.53
CA LYS A 15 -30.25 30.23 -23.71
C LYS A 15 -29.37 29.45 -24.69
N ASP A 16 -28.05 29.61 -24.64
CA ASP A 16 -27.13 28.86 -25.52
C ASP A 16 -26.85 27.43 -25.03
N GLU A 17 -26.94 27.15 -23.73
CA GLU A 17 -26.82 25.78 -23.19
C GLU A 17 -28.02 24.88 -23.53
N LYS A 18 -29.23 25.44 -23.69
CA LYS A 18 -30.45 24.66 -23.99
C LYS A 18 -30.57 24.18 -25.45
N LYS A 19 -29.67 24.59 -26.35
CA LYS A 19 -29.64 24.11 -27.76
C LYS A 19 -28.73 22.91 -27.98
N ALA A 20 -27.85 22.54 -27.05
CA ALA A 20 -26.96 21.38 -27.19
C ALA A 20 -27.59 20.04 -26.75
N SER A 21 -28.77 20.05 -26.11
CA SER A 21 -29.35 18.88 -25.43
C SER A 21 -30.62 18.29 -26.06
N ALA A 22 -30.81 18.38 -27.38
CA ALA A 22 -31.97 17.78 -28.08
C ALA A 22 -31.55 16.75 -29.16
N LYS A 23 -31.79 15.46 -28.87
CA LYS A 23 -31.64 14.32 -29.81
C LYS A 23 -32.64 14.39 -30.99
N PRO A 24 -32.26 14.03 -32.24
CA PRO A 24 -33.21 13.69 -33.28
C PRO A 24 -33.64 12.21 -33.24
N LYS A 25 -34.93 11.95 -33.54
CA LYS A 25 -35.55 10.60 -33.64
C LYS A 25 -35.35 9.95 -35.03
N LYS A 26 -34.87 8.70 -35.00
CA LYS A 26 -35.01 7.53 -35.92
C LYS A 26 -35.01 7.70 -37.45
N LYS A 27 -34.02 7.05 -38.09
CA LYS A 27 -34.23 6.12 -39.22
C LYS A 27 -33.50 4.81 -38.94
N GLU A 28 -34.25 3.72 -38.85
CA GLU A 28 -33.72 2.36 -38.66
C GLU A 28 -32.94 1.92 -39.91
N LYS A 29 -31.62 2.07 -39.87
CA LYS A 29 -30.71 1.13 -40.55
C LYS A 29 -30.29 0.12 -39.50
N LYS A 30 -30.45 -1.18 -39.78
CA LYS A 30 -29.85 -2.27 -39.02
C LYS A 30 -28.32 -2.13 -39.10
N GLU A 31 -27.75 -1.33 -38.22
CA GLU A 31 -26.33 -1.44 -37.89
C GLU A 31 -26.15 -2.75 -37.13
N LYS A 32 -25.37 -3.65 -37.74
CA LYS A 32 -24.89 -4.86 -37.10
C LYS A 32 -24.30 -4.45 -35.75
N LYS A 33 -24.79 -5.03 -34.65
CA LYS A 33 -24.03 -5.12 -33.40
C LYS A 33 -22.61 -5.53 -33.78
N GLU A 34 -21.63 -4.66 -33.59
CA GLU A 34 -20.25 -5.08 -33.52
C GLU A 34 -20.18 -6.14 -32.42
N LYS A 35 -19.99 -7.40 -32.84
CA LYS A 35 -19.64 -8.47 -31.92
C LYS A 35 -18.39 -7.99 -31.19
N LYS A 36 -18.41 -7.98 -29.85
CA LYS A 36 -17.18 -8.00 -29.06
C LYS A 36 -16.28 -9.05 -29.71
N GLN A 37 -15.19 -8.60 -30.31
CA GLN A 37 -14.23 -9.49 -30.94
C GLN A 37 -13.65 -10.32 -29.79
N GLY A 38 -14.07 -11.58 -29.69
CA GLY A 38 -13.63 -12.46 -28.61
C GLY A 38 -12.11 -12.60 -28.64
N THR A 39 -11.49 -12.63 -27.47
CA THR A 39 -10.05 -12.88 -27.34
C THR A 39 -9.74 -14.26 -27.94
N ASN A 40 -8.77 -14.29 -28.85
CA ASN A 40 -8.27 -15.53 -29.44
C ASN A 40 -6.84 -15.77 -28.96
N TYR A 41 -6.53 -17.03 -28.66
CA TYR A 41 -5.26 -17.50 -28.14
C TYR A 41 -4.58 -18.36 -29.19
N LYS A 42 -3.33 -18.06 -29.52
CA LYS A 42 -2.52 -18.84 -30.47
C LYS A 42 -2.06 -20.14 -29.81
N LEU A 43 -2.22 -21.25 -30.52
CA LEU A 43 -1.76 -22.56 -30.05
C LEU A 43 -0.33 -22.86 -30.53
N PRO A 44 0.44 -23.70 -29.80
CA PRO A 44 0.10 -24.26 -28.49
C PRO A 44 0.04 -23.18 -27.39
N VAL A 45 -0.87 -23.37 -26.43
CA VAL A 45 -1.01 -22.49 -25.26
C VAL A 45 -0.66 -23.24 -23.99
N SER A 46 0.28 -22.69 -23.22
CA SER A 46 0.66 -23.22 -21.91
C SER A 46 -0.25 -22.62 -20.84
N PHE A 47 -1.04 -23.48 -20.18
CA PHE A 47 -1.88 -23.13 -19.05
C PHE A 47 -1.10 -23.33 -17.75
N CYS A 48 -0.79 -22.23 -17.08
CA CYS A 48 0.02 -22.18 -15.88
C CYS A 48 -0.87 -21.84 -14.67
N ALA A 49 -1.25 -22.86 -13.91
CA ALA A 49 -2.17 -22.74 -12.78
C ALA A 49 -1.65 -23.52 -11.56
N GLY A 50 -0.36 -23.38 -11.26
CA GLY A 50 0.26 -24.07 -10.15
C GLY A 50 0.41 -25.57 -10.42
N HIS A 51 -0.33 -26.41 -9.69
CA HIS A 51 -0.38 -27.85 -9.91
C HIS A 51 -1.24 -28.28 -11.12
N LEU A 52 -2.16 -27.42 -11.57
CA LEU A 52 -3.04 -27.68 -12.73
C LEU A 52 -2.41 -27.18 -14.04
N ARG A 53 -1.22 -27.68 -14.40
CA ARG A 53 -0.50 -27.27 -15.61
C ARG A 53 -0.82 -28.19 -16.79
N GLN A 54 -1.02 -27.61 -17.97
CA GLN A 54 -1.19 -28.37 -19.22
C GLN A 54 -0.83 -27.50 -20.43
N ILE A 55 -0.21 -28.11 -21.44
CA ILE A 55 -0.10 -27.51 -22.77
C ILE A 55 -1.28 -27.98 -23.61
N PHE A 56 -2.05 -27.03 -24.12
CA PHE A 56 -3.12 -27.30 -25.08
C PHE A 56 -2.63 -27.06 -26.50
N TYR A 57 -2.88 -28.03 -27.36
CA TYR A 57 -2.52 -28.01 -28.77
C TYR A 57 -3.68 -28.53 -29.62
N ASP A 58 -3.79 -28.03 -30.85
CA ASP A 58 -4.77 -28.48 -31.84
C ASP A 58 -4.15 -28.26 -33.22
N GLU A 59 -3.70 -29.34 -33.87
CA GLU A 59 -3.04 -29.26 -35.17
C GLU A 59 -3.98 -28.73 -36.27
N ALA A 60 -5.30 -28.89 -36.10
CA ALA A 60 -6.29 -28.43 -37.06
C ALA A 60 -6.66 -26.95 -36.85
N ALA A 61 -6.50 -26.43 -35.62
CA ALA A 61 -6.86 -25.07 -35.26
C ALA A 61 -5.63 -24.28 -34.77
N GLY A 62 -5.12 -23.33 -35.56
CA GLY A 62 -3.99 -22.48 -35.13
C GLY A 62 -4.31 -21.52 -33.96
N THR A 63 -5.59 -21.29 -33.65
CA THR A 63 -6.03 -20.43 -32.54
C THR A 63 -7.34 -20.94 -31.93
N TRP A 64 -7.53 -20.76 -30.62
CA TRP A 64 -8.82 -20.97 -29.95
C TRP A 64 -9.40 -19.66 -29.44
N SER A 65 -10.73 -19.54 -29.46
CA SER A 65 -11.44 -18.49 -28.72
C SER A 65 -11.41 -18.75 -27.22
N GLU A 66 -11.61 -17.70 -26.41
CA GLU A 66 -11.70 -17.84 -24.95
C GLU A 66 -12.73 -18.89 -24.49
N ASP A 67 -13.90 -18.95 -25.14
CA ASP A 67 -14.94 -19.94 -24.81
C ASP A 67 -14.49 -21.39 -25.08
N THR A 68 -13.82 -21.62 -26.23
CA THR A 68 -13.28 -22.93 -26.59
C THR A 68 -12.16 -23.33 -25.62
N LEU A 69 -11.27 -22.40 -25.29
CA LEU A 69 -10.19 -22.62 -24.34
C LEU A 69 -10.74 -22.97 -22.94
N LYS A 70 -11.69 -22.18 -22.41
CA LYS A 70 -12.33 -22.45 -21.12
C LYS A 70 -13.04 -23.81 -21.11
N LYS A 71 -13.69 -24.20 -22.21
CA LYS A 71 -14.33 -25.51 -22.33
C LYS A 71 -13.30 -26.64 -22.22
N ASN A 72 -12.16 -26.54 -22.93
CA ASN A 72 -11.10 -27.55 -22.89
C ASN A 72 -10.41 -27.61 -21.51
N ILE A 73 -10.17 -26.47 -20.86
CA ILE A 73 -9.65 -26.42 -19.49
C ILE A 73 -10.59 -27.16 -18.53
N ARG A 74 -11.90 -26.88 -18.59
CA ARG A 74 -12.91 -27.52 -17.73
C ARG A 74 -13.10 -29.01 -17.98
N SER A 75 -12.88 -29.48 -19.21
CA SER A 75 -12.91 -30.92 -19.50
C SER A 75 -11.63 -31.63 -19.07
N THR A 76 -10.54 -30.90 -18.89
CA THR A 76 -9.23 -31.44 -18.50
C THR A 76 -9.10 -31.50 -16.98
N PHE A 77 -9.48 -30.42 -16.29
CA PHE A 77 -9.37 -30.28 -14.84
C PHE A 77 -10.76 -30.31 -14.20
N ARG A 78 -11.06 -31.39 -13.47
CA ARG A 78 -12.35 -31.61 -12.80
C ARG A 78 -12.64 -30.52 -11.77
N GLU A 79 -11.59 -30.06 -11.09
CA GLU A 79 -11.59 -29.00 -10.09
C GLU A 79 -12.12 -27.67 -10.67
N LEU A 80 -11.89 -27.42 -11.96
CA LEU A 80 -12.28 -26.17 -12.60
C LEU A 80 -13.63 -26.26 -13.31
N ALA A 81 -14.26 -27.45 -13.39
CA ALA A 81 -15.47 -27.66 -14.19
C ALA A 81 -16.64 -26.79 -13.71
N GLY A 82 -16.84 -26.69 -12.39
CA GLY A 82 -17.87 -25.87 -11.75
C GLY A 82 -17.41 -24.47 -11.31
N ILE A 83 -16.12 -24.15 -11.43
CA ILE A 83 -15.55 -22.92 -10.88
C ILE A 83 -15.49 -21.80 -11.92
N PHE A 84 -15.74 -20.58 -11.47
CA PHE A 84 -15.52 -19.39 -12.27
C PHE A 84 -14.05 -18.97 -12.19
N PHE A 85 -13.45 -18.73 -13.35
CA PHE A 85 -12.10 -18.15 -13.45
C PHE A 85 -12.00 -17.18 -14.64
N LYS A 86 -11.13 -16.18 -14.49
CA LYS A 86 -10.68 -15.33 -15.61
C LYS A 86 -9.37 -15.85 -16.17
N ILE A 87 -9.07 -15.54 -17.42
CA ILE A 87 -7.81 -15.92 -18.06
C ILE A 87 -7.03 -14.64 -18.35
N SER A 88 -5.77 -14.61 -17.93
CA SER A 88 -4.84 -13.52 -18.17
C SER A 88 -3.63 -14.04 -18.93
N VAL A 89 -3.22 -13.33 -19.98
CA VAL A 89 -2.01 -13.67 -20.76
C VAL A 89 -0.79 -13.19 -20.00
N MET A 90 0.22 -14.05 -19.88
CA MET A 90 1.45 -13.76 -19.17
C MET A 90 2.54 -13.31 -20.14
N ASN A 91 3.41 -12.42 -19.67
CA ASN A 91 4.66 -12.11 -20.33
C ASN A 91 5.77 -12.94 -19.67
N VAL A 92 6.17 -14.04 -20.32
CA VAL A 92 7.22 -14.94 -19.82
C VAL A 92 8.51 -14.63 -20.56
N GLU A 93 9.59 -14.43 -19.81
CA GLU A 93 10.92 -14.08 -20.35
C GLU A 93 11.55 -15.24 -21.13
N GLU A 94 11.57 -16.43 -20.54
CA GLU A 94 12.07 -17.66 -21.16
C GLU A 94 10.91 -18.51 -21.68
N LYS A 95 10.76 -18.58 -23.00
CA LYS A 95 9.72 -19.38 -23.65
C LYS A 95 10.27 -20.73 -24.11
N GLU A 96 9.48 -21.77 -23.89
CA GLU A 96 9.74 -23.09 -24.46
C GLU A 96 9.63 -23.04 -25.98
N GLU A 97 10.47 -23.83 -26.67
CA GLU A 97 10.50 -23.88 -28.13
C GLU A 97 9.12 -24.29 -28.67
N GLY A 98 8.55 -23.44 -29.52
CA GLY A 98 7.24 -23.67 -30.12
C GLY A 98 6.04 -23.17 -29.31
N ILE A 99 6.22 -22.67 -28.08
CA ILE A 99 5.16 -22.11 -27.24
C ILE A 99 5.28 -20.59 -27.17
N GLU A 100 4.31 -19.88 -27.74
CA GLU A 100 4.30 -18.41 -27.70
C GLU A 100 3.33 -17.82 -26.68
N THR A 101 2.26 -18.56 -26.37
CA THR A 101 1.15 -18.11 -25.52
C THR A 101 1.21 -18.80 -24.17
N TYR A 102 1.40 -18.02 -23.12
CA TYR A 102 1.31 -18.47 -21.73
C TYR A 102 0.14 -17.77 -21.07
N ILE A 103 -0.66 -18.51 -20.33
CA ILE A 103 -1.84 -17.99 -19.65
C ILE A 103 -1.87 -18.47 -18.20
N ARG A 104 -2.48 -17.66 -17.33
CA ARG A 104 -2.80 -18.04 -15.95
C ARG A 104 -4.28 -17.81 -15.65
N PRO A 105 -4.91 -18.65 -14.82
CA PRO A 105 -6.26 -18.39 -14.34
C PRO A 105 -6.25 -17.52 -13.07
N GLU A 106 -7.20 -16.60 -12.98
CA GLU A 106 -7.63 -16.02 -11.71
C GLU A 106 -8.84 -16.80 -11.22
N ILE A 107 -8.61 -17.80 -10.36
CA ILE A 107 -9.63 -18.71 -9.85
C ILE A 107 -10.37 -18.04 -8.69
N MET A 108 -11.69 -17.96 -8.77
CA MET A 108 -12.53 -17.44 -7.70
C MET A 108 -13.10 -18.58 -6.88
N TYR A 109 -12.33 -19.01 -5.88
CA TYR A 109 -12.81 -19.98 -4.91
C TYR A 109 -13.91 -19.38 -4.03
N LYS A 110 -14.84 -20.22 -3.62
CA LYS A 110 -15.90 -19.91 -2.67
C LYS A 110 -15.85 -20.94 -1.55
N GLU A 111 -15.52 -20.47 -0.35
CA GLU A 111 -15.53 -21.31 0.85
C GLU A 111 -16.91 -21.93 1.07
N PHE A 112 -16.88 -23.23 1.37
CA PHE A 112 -18.03 -24.01 1.75
C PHE A 112 -18.02 -24.25 3.27
N THR A 113 -19.11 -23.86 3.93
CA THR A 113 -19.27 -23.95 5.38
C THR A 113 -20.53 -24.70 5.82
N ASN A 114 -21.39 -25.10 4.87
CA ASN A 114 -22.69 -25.72 5.17
C ASN A 114 -22.59 -27.25 5.15
N GLU A 115 -22.06 -27.84 6.22
CA GLU A 115 -21.82 -29.28 6.32
C GLU A 115 -23.05 -30.16 6.13
N ASP A 116 -24.26 -29.64 6.37
CA ASP A 116 -25.51 -30.39 6.15
C ASP A 116 -25.75 -30.75 4.68
N LYS A 117 -25.13 -30.01 3.76
CA LYS A 117 -25.19 -30.27 2.32
C LYS A 117 -24.10 -31.22 1.82
N LEU A 118 -23.18 -31.62 2.69
CA LEU A 118 -22.09 -32.50 2.31
C LEU A 118 -22.64 -33.91 2.07
N GLU A 119 -22.51 -34.42 0.85
CA GLU A 119 -23.04 -35.73 0.48
C GLU A 119 -21.90 -36.73 0.30
N PHE A 120 -21.98 -37.85 1.02
CA PHE A 120 -21.02 -38.94 0.91
C PHE A 120 -21.56 -40.07 -0.02
N PRO A 121 -20.69 -40.84 -0.68
CA PRO A 121 -19.24 -40.66 -0.71
C PRO A 121 -18.84 -39.41 -1.49
N LEU A 122 -17.69 -38.83 -1.11
CA LEU A 122 -17.09 -37.68 -1.77
C LEU A 122 -15.57 -37.83 -1.87
N GLU A 123 -14.96 -36.99 -2.68
CA GLU A 123 -13.53 -36.96 -2.92
C GLU A 123 -12.98 -35.56 -2.57
N VAL A 124 -11.89 -35.48 -1.81
CA VAL A 124 -11.05 -34.28 -1.76
C VAL A 124 -9.99 -34.42 -2.87
N THR A 125 -9.79 -33.40 -3.70
CA THR A 125 -8.78 -33.48 -4.77
C THR A 125 -7.99 -32.19 -4.96
N ALA A 126 -6.71 -32.34 -5.31
CA ALA A 126 -5.84 -31.28 -5.81
C ALA A 126 -4.87 -31.88 -6.85
N GLY A 127 -5.20 -31.75 -8.14
CA GLY A 127 -4.42 -32.30 -9.25
C GLY A 127 -4.43 -33.81 -9.26
N THR A 128 -3.26 -34.43 -9.07
CA THR A 128 -3.12 -35.89 -9.00
C THR A 128 -3.42 -36.47 -7.63
N GLU A 129 -3.46 -35.62 -6.60
CA GLU A 129 -3.71 -36.04 -5.23
C GLU A 129 -5.20 -36.14 -4.97
N SER A 130 -5.60 -37.19 -4.25
CA SER A 130 -6.99 -37.46 -3.92
C SER A 130 -7.12 -38.16 -2.56
N LEU A 131 -8.20 -37.83 -1.86
CA LEU A 131 -8.62 -38.50 -0.63
C LEU A 131 -10.08 -38.89 -0.78
N TRP A 132 -10.34 -40.19 -0.86
CA TRP A 132 -11.70 -40.74 -0.97
C TRP A 132 -12.32 -40.93 0.41
N LEU A 133 -13.56 -40.47 0.57
CA LEU A 133 -14.29 -40.49 1.83
C LEU A 133 -15.68 -41.09 1.64
N ASP A 134 -15.95 -42.22 2.29
CA ASP A 134 -17.21 -42.96 2.20
C ASP A 134 -18.11 -42.80 3.44
N THR A 135 -17.55 -42.25 4.52
CA THR A 135 -18.19 -42.13 5.83
C THR A 135 -18.43 -40.67 6.17
N LYS A 136 -19.61 -40.36 6.71
CA LYS A 136 -19.96 -38.99 7.10
C LYS A 136 -19.03 -38.47 8.20
N MET A 137 -18.47 -37.29 7.98
CA MET A 137 -17.53 -36.60 8.86
C MET A 137 -17.64 -35.07 8.67
N SER A 138 -17.15 -34.29 9.64
CA SER A 138 -17.14 -32.82 9.57
C SER A 138 -16.04 -32.29 8.63
N LEU A 139 -16.12 -31.02 8.22
CA LEU A 139 -15.06 -30.41 7.41
C LEU A 139 -13.73 -30.33 8.17
N ASP A 140 -13.76 -30.21 9.49
CA ASP A 140 -12.55 -30.19 10.32
C ASP A 140 -11.87 -31.56 10.34
N GLU A 141 -12.64 -32.65 10.44
CA GLU A 141 -12.12 -34.02 10.34
C GLU A 141 -11.53 -34.29 8.95
N ILE A 142 -12.21 -33.85 7.89
CA ILE A 142 -11.71 -33.95 6.50
C ILE A 142 -10.43 -33.17 6.33
N ARG A 143 -10.36 -31.93 6.87
CA ARG A 143 -9.15 -31.11 6.82
C ARG A 143 -7.99 -31.79 7.52
N ALA A 144 -8.21 -32.33 8.71
CA ALA A 144 -7.17 -33.02 9.46
C ALA A 144 -6.60 -34.21 8.68
N LEU A 145 -7.46 -35.03 8.05
CA LEU A 145 -7.03 -36.14 7.20
C LEU A 145 -6.25 -35.67 5.96
N TRP A 146 -6.71 -34.59 5.32
CA TRP A 146 -6.00 -34.02 4.18
C TRP A 146 -4.62 -33.49 4.57
N VAL A 147 -4.53 -32.76 5.69
CA VAL A 147 -3.29 -32.17 6.22
C VAL A 147 -2.31 -33.23 6.71
N GLU A 148 -2.78 -34.38 7.20
CA GLU A 148 -1.92 -35.51 7.56
C GLU A 148 -1.11 -36.01 6.35
N ALA A 149 -1.71 -36.03 5.16
CA ALA A 149 -1.05 -36.39 3.91
C ALA A 149 -0.31 -35.21 3.25
N HIS A 150 -0.86 -33.99 3.40
CA HIS A 150 -0.37 -32.77 2.76
C HIS A 150 -0.22 -31.63 3.79
N PRO A 151 0.84 -31.63 4.62
CA PRO A 151 1.04 -30.65 5.69
C PRO A 151 1.08 -29.20 5.21
N GLU A 152 1.42 -28.96 3.94
CA GLU A 152 1.43 -27.63 3.31
C GLU A 152 0.03 -27.03 3.09
N TYR A 153 -1.03 -27.82 3.31
CA TYR A 153 -2.43 -27.36 3.30
C TYR A 153 -2.97 -27.11 4.71
N ASP A 154 -2.11 -26.99 5.73
CA ASP A 154 -2.58 -26.63 7.08
C ASP A 154 -3.35 -25.31 7.07
N GLY A 155 -4.54 -25.32 7.68
CA GLY A 155 -5.48 -24.20 7.66
C GLY A 155 -6.23 -23.99 6.33
N CYS A 156 -6.21 -24.96 5.40
CA CYS A 156 -6.94 -24.82 4.13
C CYS A 156 -8.46 -24.71 4.30
N ARG A 157 -9.10 -24.07 3.32
CA ARG A 157 -10.55 -24.01 3.15
C ARG A 157 -10.95 -24.94 2.02
N PHE A 158 -12.22 -25.33 2.00
CA PHE A 158 -12.75 -26.14 0.92
C PHE A 158 -13.77 -25.37 0.10
N GLN A 159 -13.71 -25.55 -1.21
CA GLN A 159 -14.86 -25.34 -2.07
C GLN A 159 -15.51 -26.69 -2.38
N TYR A 160 -16.84 -26.74 -2.33
CA TYR A 160 -17.60 -27.94 -2.64
C TYR A 160 -18.29 -27.83 -4.00
N ASP A 161 -18.07 -28.81 -4.87
CA ASP A 161 -18.86 -29.07 -6.08
C ASP A 161 -19.89 -30.16 -5.78
N GLU A 162 -21.15 -29.74 -5.57
CA GLU A 162 -22.27 -30.64 -5.23
C GLU A 162 -22.56 -31.67 -6.35
N ILE A 163 -22.29 -31.33 -7.62
CA ILE A 163 -22.59 -32.20 -8.77
C ILE A 163 -21.56 -33.33 -8.84
N GLN A 164 -20.29 -33.00 -8.66
CA GLN A 164 -19.18 -33.95 -8.70
C GLN A 164 -18.91 -34.63 -7.37
N LYS A 165 -19.50 -34.14 -6.27
CA LYS A 165 -19.18 -34.54 -4.88
C LYS A 165 -17.68 -34.39 -4.60
N LEU A 166 -17.17 -33.21 -4.96
CA LEU A 166 -15.75 -32.90 -4.92
C LEU A 166 -15.49 -31.75 -3.93
N LEU A 167 -14.61 -31.97 -2.97
CA LEU A 167 -14.02 -30.90 -2.16
C LEU A 167 -12.67 -30.51 -2.75
N ILE A 168 -12.47 -29.22 -2.96
CA ILE A 168 -11.26 -28.65 -3.54
C ILE A 168 -10.60 -27.79 -2.46
N PRO A 169 -9.44 -28.20 -1.92
CA PRO A 169 -8.73 -27.42 -0.92
C PRO A 169 -8.08 -26.19 -1.57
N PHE A 170 -8.22 -25.05 -0.92
CA PHE A 170 -7.55 -23.81 -1.31
C PHE A 170 -7.09 -23.03 -0.08
N MET A 171 -6.07 -22.21 -0.28
CA MET A 171 -5.48 -21.38 0.77
C MET A 171 -5.90 -19.92 0.60
N GLU A 172 -6.02 -19.22 1.72
CA GLU A 172 -6.16 -17.76 1.73
C GLU A 172 -4.88 -17.13 2.25
N ARG A 173 -4.58 -15.92 1.76
CA ARG A 173 -3.40 -15.18 2.19
C ARG A 173 -3.53 -14.85 3.68
N ASN A 174 -2.50 -15.21 4.44
CA ASN A 174 -2.38 -14.90 5.86
C ASN A 174 -0.95 -14.49 6.26
N ALA A 175 0.00 -14.44 5.30
CA ALA A 175 1.37 -14.06 5.55
C ALA A 175 1.42 -12.62 6.13
N PRO A 176 2.01 -12.42 7.32
CA PRO A 176 2.03 -11.11 7.93
C PRO A 176 2.88 -10.10 7.15
N GLY A 177 2.38 -8.88 7.00
CA GLY A 177 3.12 -7.78 6.38
C GLY A 177 4.45 -7.53 7.09
N GLY A 178 5.53 -7.47 6.30
CA GLY A 178 6.89 -7.19 6.78
C GLY A 178 7.55 -8.34 7.55
N LYS A 179 6.92 -9.51 7.59
CA LYS A 179 7.56 -10.74 8.07
C LYS A 179 8.84 -11.01 7.27
N LYS A 180 9.91 -11.29 8.00
CA LYS A 180 11.09 -11.94 7.46
C LYS A 180 11.09 -13.41 7.84
N TYR A 181 11.63 -14.22 6.94
CA TYR A 181 11.67 -15.67 7.04
C TYR A 181 13.12 -16.12 7.18
N THR A 182 13.39 -16.96 8.17
CA THR A 182 14.69 -17.60 8.37
C THR A 182 14.84 -18.79 7.44
N PHE A 183 16.06 -19.27 7.23
CA PHE A 183 16.31 -20.48 6.44
C PHE A 183 16.37 -21.74 7.32
N PRO A 184 16.06 -22.94 6.78
CA PRO A 184 15.49 -23.17 5.45
C PRO A 184 14.03 -22.71 5.37
N VAL A 185 13.63 -22.20 4.22
CA VAL A 185 12.24 -21.77 3.94
C VAL A 185 11.73 -22.46 2.70
N THR A 186 10.51 -22.96 2.77
CA THR A 186 9.89 -23.69 1.65
C THR A 186 8.79 -22.85 1.02
N VAL A 187 8.73 -22.83 -0.31
CA VAL A 187 7.70 -22.13 -1.09
C VAL A 187 7.06 -23.09 -2.08
N GLY A 188 5.74 -23.08 -2.18
CA GLY A 188 4.99 -23.90 -3.13
C GLY A 188 4.06 -24.90 -2.46
N TYR A 189 3.66 -25.93 -3.19
CA TYR A 189 2.80 -27.02 -2.70
C TYR A 189 2.80 -28.19 -3.69
N LEU A 190 2.47 -29.40 -3.23
CA LEU A 190 2.42 -30.59 -4.09
C LEU A 190 3.70 -30.72 -4.95
N GLY A 191 3.54 -30.97 -6.25
CA GLY A 191 4.65 -31.12 -7.19
C GLY A 191 5.39 -29.83 -7.60
N ILE A 192 5.02 -28.67 -7.07
CA ILE A 192 5.63 -27.37 -7.42
C ILE A 192 6.24 -26.66 -6.20
N GLN A 193 7.05 -27.40 -5.44
CA GLN A 193 7.64 -26.93 -4.19
C GLN A 193 9.16 -26.78 -4.31
N GLU A 194 9.68 -25.70 -3.74
CA GLU A 194 11.12 -25.41 -3.64
C GLU A 194 11.49 -25.07 -2.20
N THR A 195 12.65 -25.53 -1.75
CA THR A 195 13.22 -25.17 -0.44
C THR A 195 14.50 -24.38 -0.69
N TYR A 196 14.59 -23.21 -0.06
CA TYR A 196 15.72 -22.30 -0.21
C TYR A 196 16.58 -22.24 1.05
N GLY A 197 17.87 -22.01 0.84
CA GLY A 197 18.88 -21.79 1.87
C GLY A 197 19.48 -20.37 1.85
N GLU A 198 20.40 -20.09 2.77
CA GLU A 198 21.11 -18.80 2.82
C GLU A 198 21.90 -18.54 1.53
N GLU A 199 22.43 -19.60 0.90
CA GLU A 199 23.18 -19.57 -0.35
C GLU A 199 22.37 -19.06 -1.55
N ASP A 200 21.05 -19.19 -1.51
CA ASP A 200 20.16 -18.76 -2.59
C ASP A 200 19.98 -17.24 -2.66
N PHE A 201 20.21 -16.56 -1.52
CA PHE A 201 19.95 -15.13 -1.35
C PHE A 201 21.15 -14.33 -0.81
N GLY A 202 22.14 -14.98 -0.20
CA GLY A 202 23.32 -14.34 0.41
C GLY A 202 23.03 -13.55 1.69
N VAL A 203 21.92 -13.85 2.37
CA VAL A 203 21.43 -13.18 3.59
C VAL A 203 20.96 -14.23 4.60
N SER A 204 20.83 -13.86 5.88
CA SER A 204 20.36 -14.76 6.95
C SER A 204 18.84 -14.84 7.08
N GLU A 205 18.13 -13.87 6.49
CA GLU A 205 16.67 -13.79 6.47
C GLU A 205 16.22 -13.24 5.13
N VAL A 206 15.05 -13.67 4.65
CA VAL A 206 14.49 -13.27 3.36
C VAL A 206 13.09 -12.67 3.51
N THR A 207 12.75 -11.75 2.63
CA THR A 207 11.43 -11.10 2.59
C THR A 207 10.45 -11.85 1.67
N GLU A 208 9.15 -11.60 1.86
CA GLU A 208 8.09 -12.14 0.98
C GLU A 208 8.33 -11.79 -0.50
N ALA A 209 8.80 -10.56 -0.78
CA ALA A 209 9.05 -10.09 -2.14
C ALA A 209 10.21 -10.82 -2.83
N GLU A 210 11.29 -11.07 -2.09
CA GLU A 210 12.45 -11.83 -2.60
C GLU A 210 12.06 -13.29 -2.86
N LEU A 211 11.29 -13.92 -1.97
CA LEU A 211 10.76 -15.27 -2.16
C LEU A 211 9.83 -15.36 -3.37
N GLN A 212 8.92 -14.39 -3.54
CA GLN A 212 8.08 -14.29 -4.73
C GLN A 212 8.91 -14.20 -6.00
N GLN A 213 9.91 -13.32 -6.04
CA GLN A 213 10.74 -13.13 -7.21
C GLN A 213 11.50 -14.42 -7.56
N LYS A 214 12.10 -15.07 -6.56
CA LYS A 214 12.84 -16.33 -6.74
C LYS A 214 11.92 -17.46 -7.21
N PHE A 215 10.77 -17.64 -6.59
CA PHE A 215 9.82 -18.70 -6.98
C PHE A 215 9.22 -18.45 -8.37
N ALA A 216 8.95 -17.18 -8.72
CA ALA A 216 8.41 -16.81 -10.02
C ALA A 216 9.39 -17.03 -11.19
N SER A 217 10.70 -17.20 -10.94
CA SER A 217 11.64 -17.51 -12.03
C SER A 217 11.42 -18.91 -12.60
N HIS A 218 10.97 -19.87 -11.78
CA HIS A 218 10.59 -21.21 -12.25
C HIS A 218 9.08 -21.31 -12.53
N TYR A 219 8.26 -20.51 -11.83
CA TYR A 219 6.81 -20.54 -11.93
C TYR A 219 6.20 -19.14 -12.19
N PRO A 220 6.28 -18.64 -13.44
CA PRO A 220 5.96 -17.25 -13.78
C PRO A 220 4.55 -16.79 -13.43
N GLU A 221 3.58 -17.71 -13.28
CA GLU A 221 2.22 -17.33 -12.89
C GLU A 221 2.16 -16.67 -11.52
N PHE A 222 3.11 -16.96 -10.64
CA PHE A 222 3.17 -16.45 -9.26
C PHE A 222 3.95 -15.14 -9.11
N SER A 223 4.33 -14.50 -10.23
CA SER A 223 4.97 -13.17 -10.26
C SER A 223 4.18 -12.08 -9.50
N GLU A 224 2.87 -12.25 -9.34
CA GLU A 224 1.98 -11.32 -8.63
C GLU A 224 1.12 -12.03 -7.56
N CYS A 225 1.64 -13.09 -6.95
CA CYS A 225 0.98 -13.74 -5.81
C CYS A 225 1.17 -12.94 -4.49
N GLY A 226 0.60 -13.46 -3.41
CA GLY A 226 1.29 -13.42 -2.12
C GLY A 226 1.15 -14.79 -1.47
N PHE A 227 1.26 -14.90 -0.15
CA PHE A 227 1.36 -16.21 0.48
C PHE A 227 0.39 -16.45 1.63
N ALA A 228 0.03 -17.73 1.79
CA ALA A 228 -0.36 -18.27 3.08
C ALA A 228 0.89 -18.86 3.74
N TYR A 229 1.18 -18.50 4.99
CA TYR A 229 2.34 -18.92 5.75
C TYR A 229 1.94 -19.90 6.86
N ILE A 230 2.65 -21.02 6.91
CA ILE A 230 2.53 -22.04 7.94
C ILE A 230 3.80 -21.95 8.80
N GLU A 231 3.68 -21.31 9.95
CA GLU A 231 4.83 -20.91 10.77
C GLU A 231 5.63 -22.10 11.30
N GLU A 232 4.95 -23.15 11.76
CA GLU A 232 5.61 -24.34 12.34
C GLU A 232 6.52 -25.07 11.35
N GLN A 233 6.19 -24.97 10.06
CA GLN A 233 6.92 -25.62 8.97
C GLN A 233 7.84 -24.64 8.23
N ASN A 234 7.75 -23.36 8.54
CA ASN A 234 8.34 -22.27 7.78
C ASN A 234 8.07 -22.41 6.26
N HIS A 235 6.80 -22.61 5.94
CA HIS A 235 6.32 -22.94 4.60
C HIS A 235 5.39 -21.85 4.06
N LEU A 236 5.60 -21.39 2.83
CA LEU A 236 4.77 -20.41 2.16
C LEU A 236 4.03 -21.03 0.96
N PHE A 237 2.72 -21.13 1.06
CA PHE A 237 1.84 -21.53 -0.01
C PHE A 237 1.48 -20.30 -0.89
N PRO A 238 1.86 -20.25 -2.18
CA PRO A 238 1.54 -19.12 -3.05
C PRO A 238 0.04 -19.06 -3.37
N VAL A 239 -0.56 -17.90 -3.10
CA VAL A 239 -1.97 -17.59 -3.35
C VAL A 239 -2.05 -16.42 -4.33
N MET A 240 -2.73 -16.65 -5.45
CA MET A 240 -2.93 -15.63 -6.47
C MET A 240 -3.80 -14.49 -5.93
N LYS A 241 -3.45 -13.23 -6.25
CA LYS A 241 -4.27 -12.08 -5.89
C LYS A 241 -5.64 -12.18 -6.57
N SER A 242 -6.70 -12.36 -5.79
CA SER A 242 -8.04 -12.03 -6.24
C SER A 242 -8.19 -10.51 -6.16
N GLY A 243 -8.89 -9.88 -7.10
CA GLY A 243 -9.04 -8.41 -7.14
C GLY A 243 -9.85 -7.80 -5.99
N GLN A 244 -9.99 -8.48 -4.85
CA GLN A 244 -10.61 -7.98 -3.63
C GLN A 244 -9.52 -7.51 -2.66
N GLU A 245 -9.67 -6.31 -2.10
CA GLU A 245 -8.79 -5.82 -1.04
C GLU A 245 -8.90 -6.72 0.20
N GLU A 246 -7.76 -7.13 0.74
CA GLU A 246 -7.67 -7.91 1.97
C GLU A 246 -8.24 -7.11 3.13
N LYS A 247 -9.39 -7.56 3.65
CA LYS A 247 -9.87 -7.16 4.95
C LYS A 247 -8.98 -7.84 5.99
N ASP A 248 -8.45 -7.08 6.94
CA ASP A 248 -7.68 -7.58 8.09
C ASP A 248 -6.27 -8.11 7.77
N LYS A 249 -5.45 -7.29 7.10
CA LYS A 249 -4.02 -7.59 6.93
C LYS A 249 -3.29 -7.64 8.28
N SER A 250 -2.78 -8.83 8.63
CA SER A 250 -1.90 -9.05 9.77
C SER A 250 -0.49 -8.50 9.48
N ILE A 251 0.21 -8.03 10.50
CA ILE A 251 1.54 -7.42 10.45
C ILE A 251 2.46 -8.16 11.41
N ALA A 252 3.70 -8.43 11.01
CA ALA A 252 4.67 -9.11 11.88
C ALA A 252 5.03 -8.24 13.11
N ILE A 253 5.29 -8.88 14.24
CA ILE A 253 5.71 -8.25 15.50
C ILE A 253 7.14 -8.71 15.81
N PRO A 254 8.06 -7.82 16.25
CA PRO A 254 7.83 -6.43 16.66
C PRO A 254 7.61 -5.46 15.50
N VAL A 255 6.75 -4.46 15.71
CA VAL A 255 6.49 -3.39 14.74
C VAL A 255 6.62 -2.03 15.40
N GLU A 256 7.16 -1.06 14.67
CA GLU A 256 7.25 0.31 15.14
C GLU A 256 5.98 1.10 14.79
N VAL A 257 5.39 1.76 15.77
CA VAL A 257 4.27 2.69 15.64
C VAL A 257 4.82 4.12 15.75
N ARG A 258 4.67 4.91 14.69
CA ARG A 258 5.23 6.26 14.57
C ARG A 258 4.13 7.31 14.42
N ALA A 259 4.11 8.28 15.32
CA ALA A 259 3.20 9.42 15.25
C ALA A 259 3.95 10.75 15.42
N SER A 260 3.24 11.86 15.26
CA SER A 260 3.81 13.19 15.50
C SER A 260 4.13 13.35 16.98
N GLY A 261 5.41 13.20 17.34
CA GLY A 261 5.93 13.42 18.69
C GLY A 261 6.18 12.16 19.53
N PHE A 262 5.96 10.96 18.99
CA PHE A 262 6.41 9.72 19.63
C PHE A 262 6.67 8.59 18.62
N SER A 263 7.54 7.67 19.02
CA SER A 263 7.68 6.35 18.42
C SER A 263 7.57 5.31 19.53
N LEU A 264 6.79 4.27 19.30
CA LEU A 264 6.58 3.15 20.20
C LEU A 264 6.85 1.85 19.43
N THR A 265 7.66 0.96 19.98
CA THR A 265 7.79 -0.39 19.45
C THR A 265 6.82 -1.30 20.18
N ILE A 266 5.93 -1.96 19.43
CA ILE A 266 5.07 -3.02 19.96
C ILE A 266 5.83 -4.34 19.85
N ASN A 267 6.05 -4.99 20.98
CA ASN A 267 6.73 -6.27 21.10
C ASN A 267 5.71 -7.41 21.28
N PRO A 268 6.11 -8.69 21.14
CA PRO A 268 5.21 -9.82 21.35
C PRO A 268 4.54 -9.79 22.74
N GLU A 269 5.28 -9.37 23.78
CA GLU A 269 4.76 -9.24 25.15
C GLU A 269 3.55 -8.30 25.27
N ASP A 270 3.53 -7.23 24.48
CA ASP A 270 2.46 -6.24 24.47
C ASP A 270 1.17 -6.77 23.83
N ILE A 271 1.26 -7.91 23.11
CA ILE A 271 0.15 -8.52 22.38
C ILE A 271 -0.03 -10.00 22.73
N GLN A 272 0.10 -10.33 24.03
CA GLN A 272 -0.12 -11.67 24.56
C GLN A 272 0.81 -12.75 23.97
N GLY A 273 2.03 -12.36 23.60
CA GLY A 273 3.04 -13.23 22.99
C GLY A 273 2.83 -13.48 21.49
N LYS A 274 1.85 -12.85 20.83
CA LYS A 274 1.63 -13.05 19.39
C LYS A 274 2.81 -12.51 18.57
N ARG A 275 3.15 -13.24 17.51
CA ARG A 275 4.21 -12.88 16.53
C ARG A 275 3.70 -12.07 15.35
N SER A 276 2.38 -11.88 15.27
CA SER A 276 1.73 -11.02 14.29
C SER A 276 0.44 -10.45 14.86
N ALA A 277 0.03 -9.30 14.35
CA ALA A 277 -1.15 -8.58 14.82
C ALA A 277 -1.85 -7.81 13.71
N THR A 278 -3.16 -7.67 13.80
CA THR A 278 -3.94 -6.75 12.98
C THR A 278 -3.66 -5.30 13.38
N LEU A 279 -3.96 -4.35 12.48
CA LEU A 279 -3.89 -2.92 12.79
C LEU A 279 -4.79 -2.54 13.98
N GLU A 280 -5.91 -3.23 14.17
CA GLU A 280 -6.82 -2.99 15.29
C GLU A 280 -6.23 -3.45 16.63
N GLU A 281 -5.58 -4.62 16.69
CA GLU A 281 -4.91 -5.06 17.92
C GLU A 281 -3.72 -4.16 18.25
N ILE A 282 -2.95 -3.72 17.24
CA ILE A 282 -1.89 -2.71 17.40
C ILE A 282 -2.47 -1.40 17.94
N ARG A 283 -3.65 -0.99 17.47
CA ARG A 283 -4.36 0.20 17.97
C ARG A 283 -4.83 0.03 19.41
N GLU A 284 -5.30 -1.14 19.82
CA GLU A 284 -5.69 -1.42 21.21
C GLU A 284 -4.51 -1.31 22.18
N VAL A 285 -3.33 -1.84 21.79
CA VAL A 285 -2.09 -1.63 22.55
C VAL A 285 -1.74 -0.15 22.63
N LEU A 286 -1.83 0.57 21.50
CA LEU A 286 -1.59 2.01 21.47
C LEU A 286 -2.57 2.78 22.37
N GLU A 287 -3.87 2.45 22.36
CA GLU A 287 -4.89 3.06 23.21
C GLU A 287 -4.62 2.84 24.71
N GLY A 288 -4.08 1.68 25.08
CA GLY A 288 -3.69 1.39 26.47
C GLY A 288 -2.58 2.32 26.99
N VAL A 289 -1.67 2.73 26.12
CA VAL A 289 -0.57 3.67 26.44
C VAL A 289 -0.99 5.13 26.24
N TYR A 290 -1.78 5.39 25.19
CA TYR A 290 -2.25 6.70 24.73
C TYR A 290 -3.78 6.66 24.51
N PRO A 291 -4.60 6.91 25.55
CA PRO A 291 -6.07 6.77 25.51
C PRO A 291 -6.79 7.62 24.46
N GLU A 292 -6.12 8.58 23.84
CA GLU A 292 -6.64 9.35 22.72
C GLU A 292 -6.79 8.54 21.42
N TYR A 293 -6.04 7.45 21.25
CA TYR A 293 -6.03 6.58 20.05
C TYR A 293 -7.13 5.50 20.06
N THR A 294 -8.34 5.88 20.48
CA THR A 294 -9.51 4.99 20.47
C THR A 294 -9.90 4.57 19.05
N LYS A 295 -10.60 3.44 18.91
CA LYS A 295 -11.11 2.92 17.62
C LYS A 295 -11.84 3.95 16.77
N ASP A 296 -12.79 4.66 17.38
CA ASP A 296 -13.63 5.65 16.70
C ASP A 296 -12.85 6.92 16.27
N ARG A 297 -11.59 7.04 16.69
CA ARG A 297 -10.79 8.27 16.56
C ARG A 297 -9.43 8.02 15.95
N THR A 298 -9.16 6.84 15.41
CA THR A 298 -7.83 6.51 14.88
C THR A 298 -7.95 5.75 13.58
N ASP A 299 -7.34 6.29 12.52
CA ASP A 299 -7.05 5.58 11.29
C ASP A 299 -5.62 5.03 11.37
N MET A 300 -5.47 3.73 11.10
CA MET A 300 -4.18 3.04 11.24
C MET A 300 -3.65 2.71 9.85
N GLN A 301 -2.45 3.16 9.52
CA GLN A 301 -1.85 2.95 8.20
C GLN A 301 -0.56 2.14 8.31
N TYR A 302 -0.42 1.07 7.53
CA TYR A 302 0.81 0.27 7.46
C TYR A 302 1.68 0.70 6.28
N ASP A 303 2.95 0.99 6.55
CA ASP A 303 3.97 1.27 5.53
C ASP A 303 4.74 -0.03 5.19
N GLN A 304 5.05 -0.22 3.91
CA GLN A 304 5.75 -1.41 3.43
C GLN A 304 7.17 -1.55 3.99
N ARG A 305 7.76 -0.48 4.54
CA ARG A 305 9.03 -0.49 5.28
C ARG A 305 8.89 -1.02 6.71
N HIS A 306 7.77 -1.66 7.03
CA HIS A 306 7.49 -2.31 8.31
C HIS A 306 7.35 -1.37 9.50
N PHE A 307 6.47 -0.36 9.36
CA PHE A 307 6.01 0.46 10.48
C PHE A 307 4.54 0.86 10.30
N VAL A 308 3.92 1.27 11.40
CA VAL A 308 2.51 1.69 11.45
C VAL A 308 2.42 3.17 11.83
N VAL A 309 1.51 3.89 11.18
CA VAL A 309 1.24 5.30 11.44
C VAL A 309 -0.20 5.43 11.95
N PRO A 310 -0.42 5.82 13.21
CA PRO A 310 -1.74 6.09 13.74
C PRO A 310 -2.10 7.56 13.48
N VAL A 311 -3.22 7.77 12.81
CA VAL A 311 -3.74 9.08 12.41
C VAL A 311 -5.02 9.36 13.20
N LEU A 312 -4.99 10.34 14.11
CA LEU A 312 -6.18 10.72 14.87
C LEU A 312 -7.24 11.36 13.96
N ILE A 313 -8.44 10.78 13.95
CA ILE A 313 -9.65 11.28 13.30
C ILE A 313 -10.50 12.01 14.35
N SER A 314 -10.58 13.33 14.24
CA SER A 314 -11.24 14.18 15.23
C SER A 314 -12.74 14.32 14.98
N SER A 315 -13.61 13.56 15.68
CA SER A 315 -15.02 13.97 15.87
C SER A 315 -15.79 13.24 17.00
N ARG A 316 -15.63 13.64 18.27
CA ARG A 316 -16.75 13.75 19.23
C ARG A 316 -16.51 14.95 20.18
N LYS A 317 -17.53 15.80 20.38
CA LYS A 317 -17.46 17.05 21.17
C LYS A 317 -17.05 16.78 22.63
N GLY A 318 -16.11 17.59 23.14
CA GLY A 318 -15.86 17.74 24.58
C GLY A 318 -14.55 17.16 25.13
N LEU A 319 -13.62 16.70 24.29
CA LEU A 319 -12.34 16.15 24.76
C LEU A 319 -11.14 17.03 24.37
N GLU A 320 -10.34 17.40 25.37
CA GLU A 320 -9.11 18.18 25.23
C GLU A 320 -7.91 17.20 25.12
N ILE A 321 -7.18 17.22 24.00
CA ILE A 321 -5.96 16.42 23.83
C ILE A 321 -4.82 17.14 24.56
N ARG A 322 -4.23 16.48 25.57
CA ARG A 322 -3.07 17.01 26.30
C ARG A 322 -1.81 16.30 25.84
N PRO A 323 -0.95 16.96 25.05
CA PRO A 323 0.28 16.34 24.61
C PRO A 323 1.31 16.23 25.75
N LEU A 324 2.20 15.24 25.63
CA LEU A 324 3.29 14.97 26.57
C LEU A 324 4.25 16.16 26.76
N ASN A 325 4.35 17.03 25.76
CA ASN A 325 5.05 18.31 25.86
C ASN A 325 4.04 19.44 26.09
N PRO A 326 4.17 20.24 27.17
CA PRO A 326 3.21 21.30 27.49
C PRO A 326 3.11 22.42 26.43
N GLY A 327 4.08 22.49 25.52
CA GLY A 327 4.08 23.44 24.38
C GLY A 327 3.44 22.91 23.10
N TRP A 328 2.94 21.67 23.09
CA TRP A 328 2.15 21.17 21.96
C TRP A 328 0.65 21.34 22.27
N LYS A 329 -0.20 21.51 21.26
CA LYS A 329 -1.67 21.40 21.40
C LYS A 329 -2.26 20.95 20.08
N HIS A 330 -3.26 20.08 20.13
CA HIS A 330 -4.07 19.72 18.97
C HIS A 330 -5.51 20.18 19.21
N GLU A 331 -6.03 21.01 18.33
CA GLU A 331 -7.36 21.58 18.43
C GLU A 331 -8.10 21.50 17.09
N ILE A 332 -9.40 21.24 17.14
CA ILE A 332 -10.29 21.44 15.99
C ILE A 332 -11.22 22.59 16.32
N ILE A 333 -11.16 23.64 15.52
CA ILE A 333 -11.97 24.85 15.67
C ILE A 333 -12.97 24.89 14.53
N GLU A 334 -14.22 25.21 14.83
CA GLU A 334 -15.26 25.42 13.82
C GLU A 334 -15.37 26.93 13.58
N ASP A 335 -15.30 27.36 12.32
CA ASP A 335 -15.48 28.77 11.97
C ASP A 335 -16.96 29.14 11.80
N GLU A 336 -17.23 30.41 11.49
CA GLU A 336 -18.59 30.94 11.30
C GLU A 336 -19.36 30.30 10.13
N TYR A 337 -18.65 29.62 9.23
CA TYR A 337 -19.21 28.90 8.07
C TYR A 337 -19.34 27.39 8.33
N GLN A 338 -19.11 26.93 9.56
CA GLN A 338 -19.08 25.52 9.95
C GLN A 338 -17.95 24.71 9.31
N ASP A 339 -16.93 25.38 8.75
CA ASP A 339 -15.71 24.70 8.31
C ASP A 339 -14.87 24.32 9.53
N LYS A 340 -14.33 23.10 9.50
CA LYS A 340 -13.49 22.58 10.57
C LYS A 340 -12.04 22.87 10.26
N TRP A 341 -11.39 23.59 11.15
CA TRP A 341 -9.98 23.92 11.10
C TRP A 341 -9.21 23.07 12.09
N ARG A 342 -8.26 22.29 11.60
CA ARG A 342 -7.26 21.61 12.44
C ARG A 342 -6.18 22.62 12.79
N VAL A 343 -5.85 22.73 14.07
CA VAL A 343 -4.84 23.63 14.62
C VAL A 343 -3.85 22.80 15.44
N GLU A 344 -2.58 22.82 15.05
CA GLU A 344 -1.48 22.15 15.74
C GLU A 344 -0.54 23.22 16.28
N THR A 345 -0.53 23.39 17.59
CA THR A 345 0.47 24.22 18.27
C THR A 345 1.69 23.37 18.55
N THR A 346 2.86 23.88 18.21
CA THR A 346 4.17 23.36 18.61
C THR A 346 4.92 24.46 19.38
N PRO A 347 6.02 24.13 20.08
CA PRO A 347 6.82 25.14 20.78
C PRO A 347 7.40 26.24 19.89
N PHE A 348 7.51 26.01 18.57
CA PHE A 348 8.04 27.01 17.64
C PHE A 348 6.97 27.69 16.77
N GLY A 349 5.76 27.13 16.64
CA GLY A 349 4.75 27.70 15.77
C GLY A 349 3.40 26.99 15.79
N VAL A 350 2.43 27.58 15.10
CA VAL A 350 1.07 27.09 14.99
C VAL A 350 0.77 26.76 13.53
N PHE A 351 0.41 25.52 13.27
CA PHE A 351 -0.03 25.02 11.98
C PHE A 351 -1.55 25.00 11.94
N ARG A 352 -2.15 25.38 10.81
CA ARG A 352 -3.60 25.33 10.63
C ARG A 352 -3.95 24.75 9.26
N CYS A 353 -4.98 23.92 9.17
CA CYS A 353 -5.54 23.55 7.87
C CYS A 353 -7.06 23.38 7.91
N ASN A 354 -7.72 23.73 6.80
CA ASN A 354 -9.15 23.51 6.64
C ASN A 354 -9.39 22.02 6.33
N SER A 355 -9.85 21.29 7.34
CA SER A 355 -10.12 19.86 7.26
C SER A 355 -11.42 19.53 6.51
N SER A 356 -12.34 20.50 6.38
CA SER A 356 -13.59 20.33 5.61
C SER A 356 -13.34 20.39 4.11
N LYS A 357 -12.56 21.37 3.64
CA LYS A 357 -12.33 21.63 2.21
C LYS A 357 -11.03 21.03 1.67
N LYS A 358 -10.07 20.73 2.54
CA LYS A 358 -8.75 20.14 2.21
C LYS A 358 -7.94 20.95 1.20
N ASP A 359 -8.15 22.26 1.14
CA ASP A 359 -7.60 23.15 0.12
C ASP A 359 -6.60 24.17 0.68
N GLN A 360 -6.58 24.36 2.00
CA GLN A 360 -5.82 25.45 2.64
C GLN A 360 -5.08 24.98 3.88
N ALA A 361 -3.75 25.16 3.89
CA ALA A 361 -2.92 25.11 5.09
C ALA A 361 -2.19 26.43 5.29
N ALA A 362 -1.93 26.79 6.55
CA ALA A 362 -1.23 28.00 6.95
C ALA A 362 -0.33 27.71 8.16
N PHE A 363 0.71 28.53 8.30
CA PHE A 363 1.64 28.44 9.41
C PHE A 363 1.90 29.81 10.01
N GLN A 364 1.96 29.88 11.33
CA GLN A 364 2.34 31.06 12.08
C GLN A 364 3.50 30.73 13.01
N LEU A 365 4.67 31.31 12.75
CA LEU A 365 5.81 31.17 13.64
C LEU A 365 5.53 31.85 14.99
N SER A 366 5.78 31.14 16.09
CA SER A 366 5.61 31.64 17.47
C SER A 366 6.96 31.89 18.16
N ALA A 367 8.00 31.14 17.79
CA ALA A 367 9.38 31.42 18.17
C ALA A 367 9.97 32.58 17.35
N HIS A 368 11.20 32.99 17.69
CA HIS A 368 11.95 33.94 16.86
C HIS A 368 12.22 33.33 15.47
N LYS A 369 12.36 34.20 14.46
CA LYS A 369 12.65 33.78 13.07
C LYS A 369 13.95 32.99 13.00
N ILE A 370 14.01 32.03 12.08
CA ILE A 370 15.21 31.23 11.87
C ILE A 370 16.35 32.17 11.42
N PRO A 371 17.50 32.16 12.12
CA PRO A 371 18.61 33.05 11.79
C PRO A 371 19.04 32.95 10.33
N ARG A 372 19.23 34.10 9.66
CA ARG A 372 19.56 34.15 8.23
C ARG A 372 20.78 33.30 7.86
N ARG A 373 21.75 33.22 8.77
CA ARG A 373 22.96 32.39 8.63
C ARG A 373 22.63 30.92 8.33
N ILE A 374 21.56 30.35 8.90
CA ILE A 374 21.18 28.96 8.66
C ILE A 374 20.75 28.78 7.19
N LEU A 375 19.98 29.74 6.67
CA LEU A 375 19.58 29.73 5.26
C LEU A 375 20.79 29.91 4.32
N GLU A 376 21.76 30.73 4.70
CA GLU A 376 23.01 30.89 3.95
C GLU A 376 23.86 29.61 4.00
N ASP A 377 23.88 28.92 5.13
CA ASP A 377 24.58 27.65 5.33
C ASP A 377 23.97 26.55 4.48
N VAL A 378 22.63 26.44 4.44
CA VAL A 378 21.89 25.53 3.55
C VAL A 378 22.31 25.77 2.09
N ILE A 379 22.23 27.02 1.61
CA ILE A 379 22.60 27.35 0.23
C ILE A 379 24.07 27.00 -0.04
N ARG A 380 24.96 27.31 0.91
CA ARG A 380 26.39 27.05 0.80
C ARG A 380 26.69 25.55 0.74
N ILE A 381 26.00 24.72 1.52
CA ILE A 381 26.14 23.26 1.50
C ILE A 381 25.68 22.72 0.15
N PHE A 382 24.47 23.07 -0.29
CA PHE A 382 23.92 22.60 -1.55
C PHE A 382 24.75 23.02 -2.77
N LYS A 383 25.34 24.23 -2.77
CA LYS A 383 26.23 24.68 -3.84
C LYS A 383 27.58 23.94 -3.90
N LYS A 384 27.96 23.14 -2.91
CA LYS A 384 29.17 22.30 -3.01
C LYS A 384 29.00 21.16 -4.01
N THR A 385 27.79 20.65 -4.16
CA THR A 385 27.45 19.52 -5.05
C THR A 385 26.23 19.85 -5.91
N PRO A 386 26.28 20.89 -6.76
CA PRO A 386 25.10 21.43 -7.44
C PRO A 386 24.49 20.46 -8.48
N ALA A 387 25.23 19.42 -8.87
CA ALA A 387 24.78 18.40 -9.82
C ALA A 387 23.99 17.25 -9.17
N LEU A 388 23.98 17.16 -7.84
CA LEU A 388 23.30 16.12 -7.08
C LEU A 388 22.20 16.75 -6.22
N GLU A 389 21.17 15.97 -5.92
CA GLU A 389 20.24 16.30 -4.86
C GLU A 389 20.91 16.11 -3.49
N HIS A 390 20.40 16.81 -2.50
CA HIS A 390 20.94 16.82 -1.14
C HIS A 390 19.82 17.25 -0.19
N ALA A 391 19.73 16.64 0.98
CA ALA A 391 18.76 16.93 2.02
C ALA A 391 19.42 17.44 3.32
N LEU A 392 18.76 18.36 3.98
CA LEU A 392 19.12 18.97 5.26
C LEU A 392 17.86 19.09 6.12
N GLN A 393 18.04 19.21 7.43
CA GLN A 393 16.96 19.36 8.38
C GLN A 393 17.24 20.54 9.32
N ILE A 394 16.19 21.28 9.69
CA ILE A 394 16.28 22.29 10.74
C ILE A 394 15.50 21.80 11.96
N PHE A 395 16.18 21.75 13.08
CA PHE A 395 15.61 21.43 14.38
C PHE A 395 15.53 22.66 15.28
N TYR A 396 14.59 22.66 16.22
CA TYR A 396 14.43 23.66 17.27
C TYR A 396 14.75 23.06 18.63
N ASP A 397 15.72 23.67 19.31
CA ASP A 397 16.08 23.39 20.70
C ASP A 397 15.25 24.27 21.62
N ASN A 398 14.16 23.69 22.14
CA ASN A 398 13.25 24.37 23.05
C ASN A 398 13.92 24.80 24.38
N SER A 399 15.01 24.14 24.78
CA SER A 399 15.71 24.48 26.03
C SER A 399 16.56 25.74 25.92
N LYS A 400 17.03 26.04 24.70
CA LYS A 400 17.91 27.18 24.41
C LYS A 400 17.25 28.26 23.58
N ASP A 401 16.01 28.03 23.14
CA ASP A 401 15.33 28.84 22.13
C ASP A 401 16.28 29.11 20.95
N SER A 402 16.66 28.05 20.22
CA SER A 402 17.61 28.17 19.10
C SER A 402 17.40 27.10 18.04
N TYR A 403 17.89 27.37 16.83
CA TYR A 403 17.77 26.45 15.70
C TYR A 403 19.10 25.74 15.40
N ILE A 404 19.01 24.47 15.00
CA ILE A 404 20.13 23.61 14.66
C ILE A 404 19.95 23.12 13.21
N LEU A 405 20.95 23.39 12.37
CA LEU A 405 21.03 22.80 11.03
C LEU A 405 21.69 21.42 11.14
N PHE A 406 21.07 20.42 10.56
CA PHE A 406 21.52 19.03 10.61
C PHE A 406 21.57 18.42 9.20
N GLU A 407 22.66 17.72 8.90
CA GLU A 407 22.84 16.97 7.66
C GLU A 407 22.67 15.48 7.99
N PRO A 408 21.54 14.86 7.58
CA PRO A 408 21.31 13.44 7.84
C PRO A 408 22.22 12.56 6.97
N GLU A 409 22.44 11.33 7.42
CA GLU A 409 23.05 10.28 6.58
C GLU A 409 22.16 10.07 5.35
N GLN A 410 22.74 10.18 4.15
CA GLN A 410 21.95 10.24 2.92
C GLN A 410 22.65 9.61 1.71
N CYS A 411 21.84 9.00 0.86
CA CYS A 411 22.21 8.49 -0.45
C CYS A 411 21.67 9.45 -1.51
N VAL A 412 22.57 10.01 -2.32
CA VAL A 412 22.25 11.09 -3.27
C VAL A 412 22.49 10.66 -4.71
N THR A 413 21.60 11.10 -5.60
CA THR A 413 21.73 10.97 -7.06
C THR A 413 21.43 12.32 -7.72
N ARG A 414 21.42 12.38 -9.06
CA ARG A 414 21.11 13.63 -9.80
C ARG A 414 19.65 14.07 -9.71
N GLY A 415 18.73 13.19 -9.30
CA GLY A 415 17.29 13.46 -9.28
C GLY A 415 16.54 12.73 -8.16
N SER A 416 17.26 12.33 -7.11
CA SER A 416 16.67 11.78 -5.89
C SER A 416 17.68 11.85 -4.75
N VAL A 417 17.22 12.28 -3.59
CA VAL A 417 17.89 12.10 -2.30
C VAL A 417 17.04 11.23 -1.37
N LYS A 418 17.67 10.23 -0.75
CA LYS A 418 17.06 9.43 0.31
C LYS A 418 17.92 9.54 1.56
N PHE A 419 17.34 10.00 2.66
CA PHE A 419 18.07 10.18 3.91
C PHE A 419 17.46 9.37 5.06
N LYS A 420 18.32 8.97 5.99
CA LYS A 420 17.93 8.26 7.21
C LYS A 420 17.64 9.28 8.31
N ARG A 421 16.51 9.12 8.98
CA ARG A 421 16.08 9.95 10.11
C ARG A 421 16.98 9.68 11.33
N ASP A 422 17.43 10.73 12.01
CA ASP A 422 18.22 10.62 13.24
C ASP A 422 17.31 10.68 14.47
N LEU A 423 17.06 9.51 15.05
CA LEU A 423 16.15 9.35 16.18
C LEU A 423 16.65 10.06 17.45
N GLN A 424 17.97 10.18 17.64
CA GLN A 424 18.50 10.90 18.80
C GLN A 424 18.28 12.41 18.68
N MET A 425 18.42 12.94 17.46
CA MET A 425 18.10 14.34 17.16
C MET A 425 16.61 14.63 17.37
N GLU A 426 15.71 13.77 16.88
CA GLU A 426 14.26 13.94 17.00
C GLU A 426 13.71 13.73 18.42
N GLN A 427 14.37 12.92 19.25
CA GLN A 427 14.04 12.79 20.66
C GLN A 427 14.45 14.04 21.46
N LYS A 428 15.57 14.67 21.08
CA LYS A 428 16.16 15.77 21.82
C LYS A 428 15.65 17.14 21.37
N TYR A 429 15.35 17.30 20.09
CA TYR A 429 14.99 18.57 19.46
C TYR A 429 13.77 18.39 18.56
N ILE A 430 13.04 19.48 18.33
CA ILE A 430 11.81 19.45 17.54
C ILE A 430 12.13 19.71 16.08
N LEU A 431 11.78 18.79 15.18
CA LEU A 431 11.96 19.03 13.75
C LEU A 431 11.04 20.15 13.26
N VAL A 432 11.61 21.18 12.66
CA VAL A 432 10.90 22.36 12.14
C VAL A 432 10.67 22.22 10.64
N MET A 433 11.72 21.87 9.91
CA MET A 433 11.73 21.92 8.45
C MET A 433 12.59 20.81 7.86
N ASP A 434 12.05 20.11 6.87
CA ASP A 434 12.84 19.29 5.94
C ASP A 434 13.18 20.14 4.71
N ILE A 435 14.43 20.10 4.28
CA ILE A 435 14.94 20.88 3.16
C ILE A 435 15.63 19.95 2.18
N HIS A 436 15.29 19.97 0.90
CA HIS A 436 16.08 19.30 -0.12
C HIS A 436 16.39 20.20 -1.31
N SER A 437 17.25 19.71 -2.20
CA SER A 437 17.58 20.38 -3.43
C SER A 437 17.34 19.50 -4.64
N HIS A 438 16.89 20.12 -5.73
CA HIS A 438 16.80 19.53 -7.06
C HIS A 438 18.07 19.78 -7.89
N GLY A 439 19.21 20.06 -7.24
CA GLY A 439 20.45 20.35 -7.96
C GLY A 439 20.33 21.56 -8.91
N MET A 440 20.60 21.30 -10.19
CA MET A 440 20.52 22.29 -11.28
C MET A 440 19.08 22.49 -11.82
N TYR A 441 18.12 21.67 -11.41
CA TYR A 441 16.72 21.79 -11.85
C TYR A 441 15.97 22.87 -11.06
N SER A 442 14.82 23.31 -11.57
CA SER A 442 13.96 24.28 -10.89
C SER A 442 13.44 23.76 -9.56
N ALA A 443 13.25 24.66 -8.59
CA ALA A 443 12.60 24.35 -7.32
C ALA A 443 11.08 24.27 -7.51
N PHE A 444 10.51 23.12 -7.20
CA PHE A 444 9.06 22.87 -7.13
C PHE A 444 8.83 21.62 -6.27
N PHE A 445 7.59 21.38 -5.82
CA PHE A 445 7.23 20.12 -5.16
C PHE A 445 6.66 19.14 -6.18
N SER A 446 7.26 17.96 -6.28
CA SER A 446 6.82 16.89 -7.18
C SER A 446 5.65 16.08 -6.60
N SER A 447 5.07 15.19 -7.41
CA SER A 447 4.04 14.25 -6.94
C SER A 447 4.58 13.30 -5.87
N VAL A 448 5.84 12.86 -5.98
CA VAL A 448 6.50 12.00 -4.99
C VAL A 448 6.67 12.74 -3.67
N ASP A 449 7.10 14.00 -3.71
CA ASP A 449 7.21 14.83 -2.50
C ASP A 449 5.84 14.97 -1.81
N ASN A 450 4.76 15.18 -2.57
CA ASN A 450 3.42 15.27 -2.00
C ASN A 450 2.94 13.98 -1.32
N GLU A 451 3.35 12.82 -1.84
CA GLU A 451 3.02 11.52 -1.28
C GLU A 451 3.82 11.20 -0.01
N ASP A 452 5.09 11.62 0.02
CA ASP A 452 6.01 11.41 1.13
C ASP A 452 5.82 12.43 2.28
N GLU A 453 5.39 13.66 1.97
CA GLU A 453 5.34 14.80 2.90
C GLU A 453 3.97 15.00 3.58
N LYS A 454 3.54 14.04 4.40
CA LYS A 454 2.22 14.10 5.07
C LYS A 454 2.24 14.68 6.50
N GLY A 455 3.43 14.98 7.03
CA GLY A 455 3.63 15.38 8.42
C GLY A 455 3.30 16.86 8.71
N ILE A 456 3.21 17.21 9.99
CA ILE A 456 3.09 18.60 10.47
C ILE A 456 4.49 19.23 10.48
N ARG A 457 4.88 19.92 9.40
CA ARG A 457 6.19 20.58 9.30
C ARG A 457 6.23 21.57 8.14
N LEU A 458 7.32 22.33 8.08
CA LEU A 458 7.66 23.13 6.90
C LEU A 458 8.51 22.29 5.94
N TYR A 459 8.37 22.57 4.65
CA TYR A 459 9.11 21.91 3.59
C TYR A 459 9.71 22.96 2.67
N MET A 460 10.99 22.82 2.33
CA MET A 460 11.66 23.76 1.45
C MET A 460 12.48 23.06 0.38
N VAL A 461 12.28 23.44 -0.88
CA VAL A 461 13.07 22.93 -2.00
C VAL A 461 13.94 24.05 -2.54
N PHE A 462 15.22 23.77 -2.76
CA PHE A 462 16.13 24.61 -3.52
C PHE A 462 16.37 24.05 -4.92
N GLY A 463 16.58 24.93 -5.89
CA GLY A 463 16.87 24.55 -7.27
C GLY A 463 17.70 25.61 -7.98
N ASN A 464 18.10 25.33 -9.22
CA ASN A 464 18.96 26.17 -10.03
C ASN A 464 20.28 26.52 -9.30
N LEU A 465 20.88 25.54 -8.62
CA LEU A 465 22.07 25.75 -7.77
C LEU A 465 23.33 26.12 -8.56
N ASP A 466 23.32 25.92 -9.88
CA ASP A 466 24.33 26.38 -10.84
C ASP A 466 24.26 27.89 -11.09
N ARG A 467 23.19 28.57 -10.68
CA ARG A 467 23.01 30.01 -10.84
C ARG A 467 23.55 30.80 -9.65
N HIS A 468 23.80 32.09 -9.88
CA HIS A 468 24.22 33.01 -8.82
C HIS A 468 23.19 33.04 -7.68
N THR A 469 21.90 33.18 -8.02
CA THR A 469 20.79 33.15 -7.07
C THR A 469 19.96 31.88 -7.29
N PRO A 470 19.95 30.93 -6.33
CA PRO A 470 19.10 29.75 -6.40
C PRO A 470 17.61 30.11 -6.42
N GLY A 471 16.80 29.26 -7.07
CA GLY A 471 15.36 29.28 -6.88
C GLY A 471 14.99 28.52 -5.61
N TYR A 472 13.83 28.83 -5.02
CA TYR A 472 13.29 28.09 -3.90
C TYR A 472 11.76 27.95 -3.99
N ALA A 473 11.24 26.93 -3.32
CA ALA A 473 9.82 26.77 -3.01
C ALA A 473 9.70 26.44 -1.52
N LEU A 474 8.73 27.04 -0.82
CA LEU A 474 8.53 26.86 0.62
C LEU A 474 7.04 26.67 0.91
N ARG A 475 6.72 25.63 1.67
CA ARG A 475 5.34 25.33 2.05
C ARG A 475 5.24 24.82 3.47
N VAL A 476 4.04 24.90 4.01
CA VAL A 476 3.61 24.16 5.20
C VAL A 476 2.87 22.90 4.76
N GLY A 477 3.09 21.79 5.47
CA GLY A 477 2.25 20.60 5.39
C GLY A 477 1.54 20.32 6.72
N VAL A 478 0.26 19.97 6.64
CA VAL A 478 -0.55 19.54 7.77
C VAL A 478 -1.47 18.41 7.30
N ALA A 479 -1.16 17.17 7.68
CA ALA A 479 -1.96 15.99 7.32
C ALA A 479 -2.17 15.80 5.81
N GLY A 480 -1.12 16.08 5.02
CA GLY A 480 -1.15 16.00 3.56
C GLY A 480 -1.88 17.15 2.86
N ILE A 481 -2.32 18.18 3.59
CA ILE A 481 -2.80 19.45 3.02
C ILE A 481 -1.65 20.44 3.07
N PHE A 482 -1.44 21.16 1.96
CA PHE A 482 -0.31 22.07 1.78
C PHE A 482 -0.75 23.51 1.61
N GLY A 483 0.13 24.45 1.98
CA GLY A 483 -0.04 25.87 1.72
C GLY A 483 1.30 26.58 1.57
N GLU A 484 1.35 27.59 0.72
CA GLU A 484 2.57 28.38 0.51
C GLU A 484 2.88 29.25 1.72
N VAL A 485 4.17 29.40 2.03
CA VAL A 485 4.64 30.25 3.13
C VAL A 485 5.75 31.16 2.60
N ALA A 486 5.69 32.44 2.94
CA ALA A 486 6.71 33.41 2.54
C ALA A 486 8.01 33.17 3.30
N LEU A 487 9.15 33.34 2.61
CA LEU A 487 10.47 33.13 3.20
C LEU A 487 10.73 34.08 4.37
N GLU A 488 10.24 35.32 4.23
CA GLU A 488 10.40 36.40 5.21
C GLU A 488 9.64 36.14 6.50
N ASP A 489 8.59 35.31 6.47
CA ASP A 489 7.83 34.94 7.67
C ASP A 489 8.57 33.91 8.52
N ILE A 490 9.46 33.14 7.90
CA ILE A 490 10.20 32.04 8.54
C ILE A 490 11.63 32.44 8.91
N PHE A 491 12.34 33.13 8.01
CA PHE A 491 13.75 33.48 8.19
C PHE A 491 13.93 34.97 8.47
N GLU A 492 14.96 35.31 9.24
CA GLU A 492 15.37 36.70 9.44
C GLU A 492 15.75 37.37 8.11
N GLY A 493 15.37 38.64 7.96
CA GLY A 493 15.77 39.46 6.81
C GLY A 493 17.27 39.76 6.81
N ARG A 494 17.78 40.33 5.72
CA ARG A 494 19.15 40.86 5.71
C ARG A 494 19.22 42.01 6.73
N SER A 495 20.15 41.93 7.68
CA SER A 495 20.52 43.09 8.49
C SER A 495 21.06 44.16 7.55
N GLU A 496 20.49 45.36 7.57
CA GLU A 496 21.13 46.52 6.95
C GLU A 496 22.46 46.74 7.68
N ALA A 497 23.57 46.65 6.94
CA ALA A 497 24.90 47.00 7.41
C ALA A 497 25.19 48.46 7.09
#